data_AF-A0AAV5PJS0-F1
#
_entry.id   AF-A0AAV5PJS0-F1
#
_cell.length_a   1.000
_cell.length_b   1.000
_cell.length_c   1.000
_cell.angle_alpha   90.00
_cell.angle_beta   90.00
_cell.angle_gamma   90.00
#
_symmetry.space_group_name_H-M   'P 1'
#
loop_
_entity.id
_entity.type
_entity.pdbx_description
1 polymer ?
#
loop_
_entity_poly.entity_id
_entity_poly.type
_entity_poly.pdbx_seq_one_letter_code
_entity_poly.pdbx_strand_id
1 'polypeptide(L)'
;MLEVVVVAAILSAVYKGMKYNDSKKNIIILAVIAGVTKIFTSYATMVVAALMAGTALQPALVAAFLSLLATVINSCSTAVCTPILYFALKDITVRVMKRAH
;
A
#
# COMPACT_ATOMS: atom_id res chain seq x y z
N MET A 1 -1.68 -13.04 2.17
CA MET A 1 -2.89 -12.59 2.88
C MET A 1 -2.56 -11.72 4.09
N LEU A 2 -1.62 -12.12 4.97
CA LEU A 2 -1.24 -11.32 6.15
C LEU A 2 -0.74 -9.91 5.81
N GLU A 3 0.07 -9.76 4.76
CA GLU A 3 0.58 -8.46 4.30
C GLU A 3 -0.54 -7.43 4.04
N VAL A 4 -1.63 -7.85 3.40
CA VAL A 4 -2.76 -6.96 3.08
C VAL A 4 -3.46 -6.50 4.35
N VAL A 5 -3.59 -7.38 5.34
CA VAL A 5 -4.18 -7.05 6.65
C VAL A 5 -3.30 -6.03 7.40
N VAL A 6 -1.98 -6.22 7.39
CA VAL A 6 -1.03 -5.29 8.02
C VAL A 6 -1.08 -3.92 7.35
N VAL A 7 -1.08 -3.87 6.02
CA VAL A 7 -1.20 -2.61 5.27
C VAL A 7 -2.53 -1.91 5.59
N ALA A 8 -3.64 -2.65 5.60
CA ALA A 8 -4.96 -2.10 5.94
C ALA A 8 -5.02 -1.53 7.37
N ALA A 9 -4.42 -2.24 8.34
CA ALA A 9 -4.35 -1.78 9.72
C ALA A 9 -3.55 -0.47 9.85
N ILE A 10 -2.39 -0.37 9.18
CA ILE A 10 -1.56 0.83 9.18
C ILE A 10 -2.29 2.01 8.54
N LEU A 11 -2.92 1.80 7.38
CA LEU A 11 -3.70 2.85 6.72
C LEU A 11 -4.89 3.31 7.55
N SER A 12 -5.58 2.38 8.22
CA SER A 12 -6.70 2.71 9.12
C SER A 12 -6.23 3.54 10.31
N ALA A 13 -5.08 3.19 10.92
CA ALA A 13 -4.49 3.93 12.02
C ALA A 13 -4.09 5.35 11.59
N VAL A 14 -3.43 5.49 10.43
CA VAL A 14 -3.04 6.79 9.89
C VAL A 14 -4.27 7.62 9.54
N TYR A 15 -5.27 7.05 8.87
CA TYR A 15 -6.48 7.78 8.49
C TYR A 15 -7.30 8.21 9.71
N LYS A 16 -7.35 7.40 10.76
CA LYS A 16 -7.93 7.77 12.06
C LYS A 16 -7.16 8.92 12.70
N GLY A 17 -5.82 8.91 12.64
CA GLY A 17 -4.97 10.02 13.09
C GLY A 17 -5.22 11.33 12.33
N MET A 18 -5.63 11.23 11.06
CA MET A 18 -6.03 12.36 10.21
C MET A 18 -7.48 12.82 10.45
N LYS A 19 -8.15 12.31 11.50
CA LYS A 19 -9.56 12.59 11.83
C LYS A 19 -10.52 12.27 10.67
N TYR A 20 -10.20 11.25 9.87
CA TYR A 20 -11.00 10.83 8.70
C TYR A 20 -11.20 11.94 7.66
N ASN A 21 -10.35 12.96 7.64
CA ASN A 21 -10.43 14.02 6.64
C ASN A 21 -9.86 13.50 5.31
N ASP A 22 -10.72 13.42 4.29
CA ASP A 22 -10.44 12.93 2.95
C ASP A 22 -10.00 14.03 1.96
N SER A 23 -9.37 15.09 2.47
CA SER A 23 -8.73 16.12 1.64
C SER A 23 -7.69 15.52 0.67
N LYS A 24 -7.50 16.17 -0.49
CA LYS A 24 -6.52 15.76 -1.54
C LYS A 24 -5.14 15.46 -0.97
N LYS A 25 -4.67 16.30 -0.05
CA LYS A 25 -3.38 16.12 0.62
C LYS A 25 -3.33 14.84 1.46
N ASN A 26 -4.42 14.51 2.16
CA ASN A 26 -4.47 13.36 3.05
C ASN A 26 -4.52 12.04 2.29
N ILE A 27 -5.27 11.99 1.19
CA ILE A 27 -5.32 10.82 0.31
C ILE A 27 -3.96 10.56 -0.35
N ILE A 28 -3.24 11.60 -0.77
CA ILE A 28 -1.87 11.46 -1.31
C ILE A 28 -0.93 10.92 -0.23
N ILE A 29 -0.99 11.45 0.99
CA ILE A 29 -0.18 10.97 2.12
C ILE A 29 -0.48 9.49 2.40
N LEU A 30 -1.76 9.10 2.45
CA LEU A 30 -2.15 7.70 2.64
C LEU A 30 -1.63 6.80 1.51
N ALA A 31 -1.70 7.26 0.25
CA ALA A 31 -1.21 6.50 -0.90
C ALA A 31 0.32 6.28 -0.84
N VAL A 32 1.09 7.30 -0.42
CA VAL A 32 2.54 7.17 -0.20
C VAL A 32 2.83 6.20 0.96
N ILE A 33 2.14 6.34 2.09
CA ILE A 33 2.31 5.46 3.24
C ILE A 33 1.96 4.01 2.89
N ALA A 34 0.90 3.80 2.09
CA ALA A 34 0.53 2.47 1.59
C ALA A 34 1.68 1.85 0.78
N GLY A 35 2.25 2.60 -0.16
CA GLY A 35 3.36 2.15 -0.99
C GLY A 35 4.61 1.81 -0.16
N VAL A 36 4.98 2.68 0.78
CA VAL A 36 6.12 2.45 1.68
C VAL A 36 5.90 1.20 2.54
N THR A 37 4.74 1.09 3.18
CA THR A 37 4.40 -0.05 4.04
C THR A 37 4.46 -1.37 3.26
N LYS A 38 3.96 -1.37 2.02
CA LYS A 38 4.00 -2.53 1.14
C LYS A 38 5.43 -2.95 0.79
N ILE A 39 6.30 -1.99 0.46
CA ILE A 39 7.72 -2.26 0.17
C ILE A 39 8.39 -2.95 1.36
N PHE A 40 8.22 -2.42 2.58
CA PHE A 40 8.82 -3.01 3.79
C PHE A 40 8.25 -4.38 4.14
N THR A 41 6.92 -4.53 4.08
CA THR A 41 6.27 -5.79 4.45
C THR A 41 6.59 -6.89 3.44
N SER A 42 6.60 -6.57 2.15
CA SER A 42 6.96 -7.51 1.09
C SER A 42 8.44 -7.94 1.22
N TYR A 43 9.35 -7.01 1.52
CA TYR A 43 10.75 -7.36 1.76
C TYR A 43 10.92 -8.30 2.96
N ALA A 44 10.30 -7.99 4.09
CA ALA A 44 10.37 -8.83 5.29
C ALA A 44 9.82 -10.23 5.04
N THR A 45 8.68 -10.35 4.35
CA THR A 45 8.08 -11.65 4.03
C THR A 45 8.96 -12.46 3.06
N MET A 46 9.61 -11.83 2.08
CA MET A 46 10.54 -12.50 1.17
C MET A 46 11.79 -13.01 1.89
N VAL A 47 12.38 -12.21 2.78
CA VAL A 47 13.54 -12.63 3.59
C VAL A 47 13.16 -13.81 4.48
N VAL A 48 12.03 -13.72 5.19
CA VAL A 48 11.55 -14.82 6.05
C VAL A 48 11.25 -16.08 5.25
N ALA A 49 10.62 -15.97 4.09
CA ALA A 49 10.33 -17.11 3.22
C ALA A 49 11.61 -17.79 2.73
N ALA A 50 12.63 -17.01 2.34
CA ALA A 50 13.92 -17.54 1.92
C ALA A 50 14.65 -18.25 3.07
N LEU A 51 14.60 -17.69 4.28
CA LEU A 51 15.17 -18.32 5.48
C LEU A 51 14.43 -19.63 5.83
N MET A 52 13.10 -19.65 5.73
CA MET A 52 12.29 -20.86 5.94
C MET A 52 12.60 -21.95 4.89
N ALA A 53 12.98 -21.56 3.67
CA ALA A 53 13.44 -22.47 2.64
C ALA A 53 14.87 -23.01 2.89
N GLY A 54 15.50 -22.64 4.01
CA GLY A 54 16.83 -23.12 4.41
C GLY A 54 17.99 -22.36 3.77
N THR A 55 17.74 -21.21 3.13
CA THR A 55 18.82 -20.39 2.56
C THR A 55 19.58 -19.65 3.66
N ALA A 56 20.89 -19.48 3.46
CA ALA A 56 21.69 -18.65 4.35
C ALA A 56 21.24 -17.18 4.30
N LEU A 57 21.50 -16.44 5.37
CA LEU A 57 20.96 -15.08 5.57
C LEU A 57 21.47 -14.09 4.51
N GLN A 58 22.73 -14.20 4.08
CA GLN A 58 23.31 -13.37 3.01
C GLN A 58 22.58 -13.54 1.65
N PRO A 59 22.45 -14.74 1.06
CA PRO A 59 21.76 -14.90 -0.22
C PRO A 59 20.26 -14.58 -0.11
N ALA A 60 19.62 -14.84 1.03
CA ALA A 60 18.23 -14.43 1.27
C ALA A 60 18.03 -12.91 1.17
N LEU A 61 18.95 -12.14 1.77
CA LEU A 61 18.93 -10.68 1.72
C LEU A 61 19.10 -10.17 0.28
N VAL A 62 20.07 -10.72 -0.45
CA VAL A 62 20.35 -10.32 -1.84
C VAL A 62 19.18 -10.64 -2.76
N ALA A 63 18.60 -11.84 -2.64
CA ALA A 63 17.44 -12.24 -3.44
C ALA A 63 16.21 -11.36 -3.16
N ALA A 64 15.92 -11.09 -1.89
CA ALA A 64 14.82 -10.21 -1.50
C ALA A 64 15.03 -8.76 -2.00
N PHE A 65 16.29 -8.29 -2.04
CA PHE A 65 16.63 -6.97 -2.55
C PHE A 65 16.46 -6.85 -4.07
N LEU A 66 16.77 -7.90 -4.83
CA LEU A 66 16.53 -7.92 -6.28
C LEU A 66 15.03 -7.92 -6.59
N SER A 67 14.23 -8.66 -5.82
CA SER A 67 12.77 -8.73 -5.97
C SER A 67 12.05 -7.44 -5.51
N LEU A 68 12.72 -6.62 -4.69
CA LEU A 68 12.24 -5.32 -4.25
C LEU A 68 12.03 -4.35 -5.43
N LEU A 69 12.79 -4.44 -6.53
CA LEU A 69 12.60 -3.55 -7.69
C LEU A 69 11.18 -3.66 -8.28
N ALA A 70 10.70 -4.90 -8.48
CA ALA A 70 9.35 -5.14 -8.96
C ALA A 70 8.30 -4.60 -7.97
N THR A 71 8.57 -4.73 -6.67
CA THR A 71 7.69 -4.23 -5.60
C THR A 71 7.64 -2.71 -5.57
N VAL A 72 8.77 -2.03 -5.78
CA VAL A 72 8.85 -0.57 -5.83
C VAL A 72 8.01 -0.03 -6.99
N ILE A 73 8.13 -0.63 -8.18
CA ILE A 73 7.34 -0.21 -9.36
C ILE A 73 5.84 -0.37 -9.10
N ASN A 74 5.42 -1.51 -8.53
CA ASN A 74 4.03 -1.77 -8.17
C ASN A 74 3.51 -0.78 -7.11
N SER A 75 4.32 -0.49 -6.10
CA SER A 75 3.98 0.47 -5.05
C SER A 75 3.90 1.90 -5.58
N CYS A 76 4.77 2.31 -6.49
CA CYS A 76 4.69 3.62 -7.17
C CYS A 76 3.43 3.72 -8.02
N SER A 77 3.07 2.67 -8.78
CA SER A 77 1.82 2.62 -9.53
C SER A 77 0.62 2.77 -8.59
N THR A 78 0.64 2.07 -7.46
CA THR A 78 -0.40 2.20 -6.42
C THR A 78 -0.47 3.63 -5.88
N ALA A 79 0.67 4.27 -5.59
CA ALA A 79 0.71 5.63 -5.06
C ALA A 79 0.14 6.68 -6.02
N VAL A 80 0.27 6.47 -7.33
CA VAL A 80 -0.28 7.37 -8.37
C VAL A 80 -1.74 7.02 -8.70
N CYS A 81 -2.05 5.74 -8.88
CA CYS A 81 -3.39 5.30 -9.28
C CYS A 81 -4.41 5.48 -8.15
N THR A 82 -4.03 5.25 -6.88
CA THR A 82 -4.96 5.35 -5.74
C THR A 82 -5.63 6.73 -5.62
N PRO A 83 -4.91 7.87 -5.61
CA PRO A 83 -5.56 9.17 -5.53
C PRO A 83 -6.43 9.46 -6.76
N ILE A 84 -5.98 9.10 -7.97
CA ILE A 84 -6.76 9.30 -9.21
C ILE A 84 -8.08 8.53 -9.14
N LEU A 85 -8.00 7.25 -8.79
CA LEU A 85 -9.15 6.36 -8.70
C LEU A 85 -10.09 6.78 -7.56
N TYR A 86 -9.54 7.20 -6.41
CA TYR A 86 -10.33 7.68 -5.28
C TYR A 86 -11.19 8.89 -5.66
N PHE A 87 -10.62 9.90 -6.34
CA PHE A 87 -11.38 11.07 -6.76
C PHE A 87 -12.39 10.75 -7.86
N ALA A 88 -12.03 9.92 -8.85
CA ALA A 88 -12.95 9.50 -9.89
C ALA A 88 -14.17 8.76 -9.31
N LEU A 89 -13.95 7.83 -8.37
CA LEU A 89 -15.02 7.08 -7.71
C LEU A 89 -15.85 7.96 -6.78
N LYS A 90 -15.22 8.88 -6.04
CA LYS A 90 -15.94 9.85 -5.19
C LYS A 90 -16.90 10.70 -6.03
N ASP A 91 -16.44 11.21 -7.17
CA ASP A 91 -17.26 12.03 -8.07
C ASP A 91 -18.44 11.24 -8.63
N ILE A 92 -18.24 9.98 -9.04
CA ILE A 92 -19.31 9.10 -9.52
C ILE A 92 -20.32 8.84 -8.40
N THR A 93 -19.84 8.49 -7.20
CA THR A 93 -20.69 8.15 -6.05
C THR A 93 -21.61 9.31 -5.68
N VAL A 94 -21.07 10.54 -5.63
CA VAL A 94 -21.86 11.76 -5.35
C VAL A 94 -22.91 12.00 -6.44
N ARG A 95 -22.56 11.81 -7.73
CA ARG A 95 -23.52 11.98 -8.83
C ARG A 95 -24.64 10.94 -8.80
N VAL A 96 -24.31 9.69 -8.47
CA VAL A 96 -25.30 8.61 -8.37
C VAL A 96 -26.24 8.85 -7.20
N MET A 97 -25.73 9.20 -6.01
CA MET A 97 -26.59 9.52 -4.85
C MET A 97 -27.52 10.70 -5.10
N LYS A 98 -27.07 11.73 -5.84
CA LYS A 98 -27.93 12.86 -6.25
C LYS A 98 -29.05 12.50 -7.24
N ARG A 99 -28.93 11.38 -7.97
CA ARG A 99 -29.98 10.89 -8.89
C ARG A 99 -30.95 9.91 -8.23
N ALA A 100 -30.62 9.41 -7.06
CA ALA A 100 -31.44 8.47 -6.29
C ALA A 100 -32.39 9.17 -5.30
N HIS A 101 -32.26 10.49 -5.15
CA HIS A 101 -33.22 11.40 -4.51
C HIS A 101 -33.95 12.21 -5.58
#